data_AF-A0A9D0BFC4-F1
#
_entry.id   AF-A0A9D0BFC4-F1
#
_cell.length_a   1.000
_cell.length_b   1.000
_cell.length_c   1.000
_cell.angle_alpha   90.00
_cell.angle_beta   90.00
_cell.angle_gamma   90.00
#
_symmetry.space_group_name_H-M   'P 1'
#
loop_
_entity.id
_entity.type
_entity.pdbx_description
1 polymer ?
#
loop_
_entity_poly.entity_id
_entity_poly.type
_entity_poly.pdbx_seq_one_letter_code
_entity_poly.pdbx_strand_id
1 'polypeptide(L)'
;MKQKLKRSLTSLLPVSPDRRGNCNDCGECCRLPNRCPFLRTRSDGGGSHCAIYRIRPLNCRKYPRTADELITPERCGYYFEADISLPHDSPATEIEGV
;
A
#
# COMPACT_ATOMS: atom_id res chain seq x y z
N MET A 1 15.33 -3.83 -20.10
CA MET A 1 14.67 -5.08 -19.65
C MET A 1 14.76 -5.34 -18.14
N LYS A 2 15.90 -5.08 -17.46
CA LYS A 2 16.11 -5.34 -16.02
C LYS A 2 15.02 -4.80 -15.07
N GLN A 3 14.52 -3.58 -15.29
CA GLN A 3 13.49 -2.99 -14.41
C GLN A 3 12.10 -3.61 -14.55
N LYS A 4 11.72 -4.07 -15.75
CA LYS A 4 10.45 -4.79 -15.96
C LYS A 4 10.49 -6.15 -15.25
N LEU A 5 11.63 -6.84 -15.33
CA LEU A 5 11.86 -8.08 -14.60
C LEU A 5 11.84 -7.88 -13.08
N LYS A 6 12.52 -6.82 -12.57
CA LYS A 6 12.47 -6.44 -11.16
C LYS A 6 11.03 -6.20 -10.69
N ARG A 7 10.22 -5.44 -11.44
CA ARG A 7 8.78 -5.22 -11.14
C ARG A 7 7.96 -6.50 -11.14
N SER A 8 8.21 -7.41 -12.08
CA SER A 8 7.52 -8.71 -12.11
C SER A 8 7.90 -9.57 -10.91
N LEU A 9 9.19 -9.62 -10.55
CA LEU A 9 9.67 -10.40 -9.41
C LEU A 9 9.17 -9.83 -8.07
N THR A 10 9.19 -8.51 -7.90
CA THR A 10 8.70 -7.87 -6.67
C THR A 10 7.20 -8.07 -6.47
N SER A 11 6.44 -8.32 -7.54
CA SER A 11 5.02 -8.69 -7.44
C SER A 11 4.80 -10.08 -6.82
N LEU A 12 5.85 -10.88 -6.63
CA LEU A 12 5.81 -12.17 -5.93
C LEU A 12 6.22 -12.08 -4.46
N LEU A 13 6.77 -10.95 -4.01
CA LEU A 13 7.17 -10.79 -2.61
C LEU A 13 5.99 -10.98 -1.65
N PRO A 14 6.24 -11.54 -0.45
CA PRO A 14 5.22 -11.75 0.56
C PRO A 14 4.66 -10.42 1.06
N VAL A 15 3.46 -10.50 1.63
CA VAL A 15 2.81 -9.42 2.37
C VAL A 15 3.17 -9.60 3.84
N SER A 16 3.32 -8.50 4.56
CA SER A 16 3.59 -8.50 6.00
C SER A 16 2.51 -9.29 6.77
N PRO A 17 2.91 -10.17 7.70
CA PRO A 17 1.99 -11.10 8.38
C PRO A 17 1.01 -10.41 9.34
N ASP A 18 1.32 -9.19 9.77
CA ASP A 18 0.52 -8.29 10.61
C ASP A 18 -0.53 -7.49 9.82
N ARG A 19 -0.56 -7.62 8.47
CA ARG A 19 -1.59 -6.96 7.66
C ARG A 19 -2.96 -7.58 7.92
N ARG A 20 -3.95 -6.70 8.14
CA ARG A 20 -5.35 -7.06 8.34
C ARG A 20 -6.27 -6.23 7.45
N GLY A 21 -7.54 -6.59 7.46
CA GLY A 21 -8.57 -5.94 6.64
C GLY A 21 -8.49 -6.30 5.16
N ASN A 22 -9.31 -5.62 4.37
CA ASN A 22 -9.47 -5.88 2.93
C ASN A 22 -9.58 -4.56 2.18
N CYS A 23 -9.23 -4.57 0.89
CA CYS A 23 -9.46 -3.42 0.03
C CYS A 23 -10.96 -3.07 -0.02
N ASN A 24 -11.30 -1.83 0.31
CA ASN A 24 -12.67 -1.30 0.35
C ASN A 24 -13.02 -0.47 -0.91
N ASP A 25 -12.21 -0.58 -1.97
CA ASP A 25 -12.40 0.12 -3.24
C ASP A 25 -12.52 1.66 -3.11
N CYS A 26 -11.79 2.25 -2.16
CA CYS A 26 -11.79 3.71 -1.92
C CYS A 26 -11.13 4.54 -3.04
N GLY A 27 -10.35 3.90 -3.92
CA GLY A 27 -9.71 4.54 -5.07
C GLY A 27 -8.55 5.49 -4.76
N GLU A 28 -8.16 5.69 -3.49
CA GLU A 28 -7.11 6.65 -3.12
C GLU A 28 -5.71 6.21 -3.60
N CYS A 29 -5.37 4.92 -3.44
CA CYS A 29 -4.12 4.35 -3.96
C CYS A 29 -4.03 4.42 -5.50
N CYS A 30 -5.17 4.54 -6.20
CA CYS A 30 -5.19 4.68 -7.66
C CYS A 30 -4.86 6.11 -8.13
N ARG A 31 -4.73 7.08 -7.21
CA ARG A 31 -4.29 8.45 -7.53
C ARG A 31 -2.78 8.62 -7.44
N LEU A 32 -2.08 7.67 -6.82
CA LEU A 32 -0.68 7.83 -6.41
C LEU A 32 0.29 6.96 -7.22
N PRO A 33 1.51 7.44 -7.45
CA PRO A 33 1.86 8.85 -7.76
C PRO A 33 1.37 9.27 -9.15
N ASN A 34 1.09 8.30 -10.02
CA ASN A 34 0.51 8.51 -11.34
C ASN A 34 -0.96 8.11 -11.31
N ARG A 35 -1.84 8.99 -11.79
CA ARG A 35 -3.27 8.71 -11.85
C ARG A 35 -3.55 7.48 -12.70
N CYS A 36 -4.15 6.46 -12.09
CA CYS A 36 -4.52 5.22 -12.76
C CYS A 36 -5.59 5.48 -13.83
N PRO A 37 -5.45 4.96 -15.06
CA PRO A 37 -6.43 5.16 -16.13
C PRO A 37 -7.79 4.52 -15.84
N PHE A 38 -7.83 3.55 -14.91
CA PHE A 38 -9.04 2.85 -14.49
C PHE A 38 -9.74 3.49 -13.27
N LEU A 39 -9.21 4.59 -12.74
CA LEU A 39 -9.87 5.34 -11.69
C LEU A 39 -11.15 5.99 -12.23
N ARG A 40 -12.26 5.79 -11.53
CA ARG A 40 -13.55 6.41 -11.84
C ARG A 40 -14.14 7.06 -10.60
N THR A 41 -15.09 7.96 -10.82
CA THR A 41 -15.87 8.60 -9.75
C THR A 41 -17.27 8.02 -9.80
N ARG A 42 -17.87 7.77 -8.63
CA ARG A 42 -19.25 7.32 -8.54
C ARG A 42 -20.17 8.49 -8.94
N SER A 43 -21.28 8.17 -9.63
CA SER A 43 -22.22 9.17 -10.16
C SER A 43 -23.03 9.90 -9.09
N ASP A 44 -23.12 9.33 -7.89
CA ASP A 44 -23.82 9.85 -6.72
C ASP A 44 -22.99 10.83 -5.88
N GLY A 45 -21.76 11.16 -6.30
CA GLY A 45 -20.83 11.96 -5.50
C GLY A 45 -20.13 11.16 -4.39
N GLY A 46 -20.38 9.86 -4.27
CA GLY A 46 -19.87 8.97 -3.22
C GLY A 46 -18.39 8.59 -3.30
N GLY A 47 -17.56 9.40 -3.97
CA GLY A 47 -16.10 9.21 -4.05
C GLY A 47 -15.59 8.43 -5.27
N SER A 48 -14.34 8.01 -5.19
CA SER A 48 -13.63 7.32 -6.28
C SER A 48 -13.66 5.79 -6.11
N HIS A 49 -13.56 5.06 -7.23
CA HIS A 49 -13.53 3.60 -7.24
C HIS A 49 -12.70 3.05 -8.40
N CYS A 50 -12.31 1.77 -8.33
CA CYS A 50 -11.55 1.08 -9.36
C CYS A 50 -12.47 0.39 -10.37
N ALA A 51 -12.50 0.86 -11.63
CA ALA A 51 -13.34 0.25 -12.66
C ALA A 51 -13.00 -1.22 -12.97
N ILE A 52 -11.77 -1.64 -12.68
CA ILE A 52 -11.27 -3.01 -12.94
C ILE A 52 -11.04 -3.79 -11.63
N TYR A 53 -11.78 -3.48 -10.57
CA TYR A 53 -11.56 -4.04 -9.23
C TYR A 53 -11.44 -5.58 -9.21
N ARG A 54 -12.26 -6.27 -10.01
CA ARG A 54 -12.27 -7.75 -10.10
C ARG A 54 -11.04 -8.34 -10.80
N ILE A 55 -10.42 -7.60 -11.72
CA ILE A 55 -9.28 -8.07 -12.53
C ILE A 55 -8.00 -7.28 -12.20
N ARG A 56 -7.90 -6.79 -10.96
CA ARG A 56 -6.76 -5.97 -10.52
C ARG A 56 -5.42 -6.65 -10.78
N PRO A 57 -4.42 -5.91 -11.32
CA PRO A 57 -3.05 -6.40 -11.42
C PRO A 57 -2.52 -6.88 -10.05
N LEU A 58 -1.58 -7.81 -10.05
CA LEU A 58 -1.01 -8.37 -8.81
C LEU A 58 -0.47 -7.30 -7.87
N ASN A 59 0.16 -6.24 -8.41
CA ASN A 59 0.64 -5.12 -7.61
C ASN A 59 -0.48 -4.43 -6.82
N CYS A 60 -1.63 -4.18 -7.47
CA CYS A 60 -2.80 -3.57 -6.82
C CYS A 60 -3.48 -4.51 -5.82
N ARG A 61 -3.43 -5.83 -6.05
CA ARG A 61 -3.96 -6.83 -5.10
C ARG A 61 -3.09 -6.98 -3.86
N LYS A 62 -1.78 -6.81 -4.01
CA LYS A 62 -0.82 -6.94 -2.91
C LYS A 62 -0.62 -5.67 -2.11
N TYR A 63 -0.94 -4.50 -2.66
CA TYR A 63 -0.86 -3.24 -1.94
C TYR A 63 -1.88 -3.17 -0.78
N PRO A 64 -1.50 -2.61 0.38
CA PRO A 64 -0.12 -2.34 0.84
C PRO A 64 0.55 -3.64 1.29
N ARG A 65 1.84 -3.80 1.03
CA ARG A 65 2.58 -5.00 1.48
C ARG A 65 3.10 -4.85 2.90
N THR A 66 3.52 -3.65 3.31
CA THR A 66 4.03 -3.31 4.64
C THR A 66 3.34 -2.03 5.14
N ALA A 67 3.46 -1.72 6.43
CA ALA A 67 2.90 -0.51 7.03
C ALA A 67 3.39 0.76 6.31
N ASP A 68 4.68 0.83 5.97
CA ASP A 68 5.28 1.98 5.26
C ASP A 68 4.70 2.21 3.86
N GLU A 69 4.15 1.17 3.21
CA GLU A 69 3.49 1.31 1.92
C GLU A 69 2.07 1.87 2.04
N LEU A 70 1.46 1.88 3.23
CA LEU A 70 0.11 2.37 3.45
C LEU A 70 0.10 3.91 3.54
N ILE A 71 0.07 4.57 2.37
CA ILE A 71 0.09 6.04 2.28
C ILE A 71 -1.25 6.67 2.71
N THR A 72 -2.35 5.92 2.63
CA THR A 72 -3.72 6.44 2.81
C THR A 72 -4.47 5.71 3.92
N PRO A 73 -3.94 5.67 5.16
CA PRO A 73 -4.50 4.87 6.26
C PRO A 73 -5.94 5.30 6.61
N GLU A 74 -6.24 6.59 6.54
CA GLU A 74 -7.57 7.15 6.87
C GLU A 74 -8.72 6.63 6.00
N ARG A 75 -8.41 6.12 4.80
CA ARG A 75 -9.42 5.71 3.80
C ARG A 75 -9.29 4.28 3.32
N CYS A 76 -8.10 3.68 3.44
CA CYS A 76 -7.86 2.32 3.01
C CYS A 76 -8.46 1.33 4.01
N GLY A 77 -9.12 0.28 3.54
CA GLY A 77 -9.63 -0.79 4.42
C GLY A 77 -8.56 -1.74 4.96
N TYR A 78 -7.28 -1.55 4.59
CA TYR A 78 -6.16 -2.29 5.15
C TYR A 78 -5.53 -1.52 6.31
N TYR A 79 -5.12 -2.26 7.35
CA TYR A 79 -4.39 -1.74 8.49
C TYR A 79 -3.35 -2.78 8.94
N PHE A 80 -2.43 -2.35 9.79
CA PHE A 80 -1.36 -3.19 10.33
C PHE A 80 -1.46 -3.17 11.86
N GLU A 81 -1.42 -4.35 12.47
CA GLU A 81 -1.37 -4.47 13.93
C GLU A 81 0.06 -4.16 14.36
N ALA A 82 0.26 -3.18 15.25
CA ALA A 82 1.57 -3.00 15.85
C ALA A 82 1.85 -4.23 16.71
N ASP A 83 2.90 -4.99 16.38
CA ASP A 83 3.36 -6.08 17.23
C ASP A 83 3.76 -5.47 18.59
N ILE A 84 2.92 -5.67 19.61
CA ILE A 84 3.17 -5.20 21.00
C ILE A 84 4.37 -5.94 21.62
N SER A 85 4.94 -6.93 20.94
CA SER A 85 6.09 -7.70 21.40
C SER A 85 7.27 -7.51 20.47
N LEU A 86 8.02 -6.42 20.67
CA LEU A 86 9.49 -6.36 20.73
C LEU A 86 9.88 -4.86 20.92
N PRO A 87 10.85 -4.54 21.79
CA PRO A 87 11.30 -3.16 21.95
C PRO A 87 11.80 -2.61 20.61
N HIS A 88 11.38 -1.39 20.30
CA HIS A 88 11.96 -0.55 19.26
C HIS A 88 13.44 -0.29 19.58
N ASP A 89 14.33 -1.21 19.20
CA ASP A 89 15.75 -0.90 19.13
C ASP A 89 15.98 0.01 17.93
N SER A 90 16.26 1.27 18.29
CA SER A 90 16.85 2.31 17.47
C SER A 90 18.18 1.84 16.86
N PRO A 91 18.66 2.42 15.75
CA PRO A 91 20.09 2.56 15.56
C PRO A 91 20.59 3.87 16.17
N ALA A 92 21.72 3.70 16.86
CA ALA A 92 22.56 4.63 17.59
C ALA A 92 22.81 6.03 16.96
N THR A 93 22.79 7.02 17.85
CA THR A 93 23.88 7.98 18.15
C THR A 93 24.77 8.44 16.99
N GLU A 94 24.70 9.74 16.68
CA GLU A 94 25.90 10.54 16.42
C GLU A 94 25.96 11.70 17.43
N ILE A 95 27.02 11.64 18.22
CA ILE A 95 27.57 12.65 19.11
C ILE A 95 28.43 13.59 18.26
N GLU A 96 28.17 14.89 18.29
CA GLU A 96 29.25 15.88 18.22
C GLU A 96 29.04 16.89 19.34
N GLY A 97 29.86 16.75 20.38
CA GLY A 97 30.18 17.83 21.29
C GLY A 97 31.51 18.44 20.86
N VAL A 98 31.51 19.77 20.70
CA VAL A 98 32.56 20.74 21.10
C VAL A 98 31.94 22.13 20.95
#